data_AF-A0AAD4MHT2-F1
#
_entry.id   AF-A0AAD4MHT2-F1
#
_cell.length_a   1.000
_cell.length_b   1.000
_cell.length_c   1.000
_cell.angle_alpha   90.00
_cell.angle_beta   90.00
_cell.angle_gamma   90.00
#
_symmetry.space_group_name_H-M   'P 1'
#
loop_
_entity.id
_entity.type
_entity.pdbx_description
1 polymer ?
#
loop_
_entity_poly.entity_id
_entity_poly.type
_entity_poly.pdbx_seq_one_letter_code
_entity_poly.pdbx_strand_id
1 'polypeptide(L)'
;MRKRSSRTRLREVDRGAAGQRPGHLQVPVRQHRPCSRSRSSWWAPARCRRPAASWRSTPRGCGTRARNSWEPCTISNGPSNAYRGISMVDAALATSAAPTYFPPYQVGSYGYFADGGTFANNPSMTAMVEAIYQGYASGTSDILMLSLGTGVNPVGISPGSVPNPLDWGVTHWLWPFGNGTVPATALLNLTMDATAELAAIQAGQMLGGNYMRGNVPLAQPFGLDDYRNVGELVSATQDYIKNSSEWAKVRDWVETNWK
;
A
#
# COMPACT_ATOMS: atom_id res chain seq x y z
N MET A 1 -60.95 10.88 15.33
CA MET A 1 -61.01 11.95 14.31
C MET A 1 -59.58 12.33 13.96
N ARG A 2 -59.02 12.33 12.74
CA ARG A 2 -59.50 12.21 11.35
C ARG A 2 -58.35 11.54 10.55
N LYS A 3 -58.71 10.58 9.68
CA LYS A 3 -57.86 10.00 8.62
C LYS A 3 -57.78 10.94 7.40
N ARG A 4 -56.69 10.86 6.60
CA ARG A 4 -56.58 10.95 5.12
C ARG A 4 -55.08 11.06 4.78
N SER A 5 -54.38 10.17 4.07
CA SER A 5 -54.58 9.37 2.84
C SER A 5 -54.73 10.18 1.53
N SER A 6 -54.05 9.67 0.49
CA SER A 6 -53.98 10.02 -0.95
C SER A 6 -52.92 11.09 -1.33
N ARG A 7 -52.15 10.99 -2.42
CA ARG A 7 -52.26 10.18 -3.66
C ARG A 7 -50.95 10.22 -4.47
N THR A 8 -50.65 9.10 -5.11
CA THR A 8 -49.67 8.82 -6.17
C THR A 8 -49.89 9.66 -7.45
N ARG A 9 -48.82 9.91 -8.23
CA ARG A 9 -48.93 9.96 -9.70
C ARG A 9 -47.63 9.51 -10.40
N LEU A 10 -47.72 8.35 -11.05
CA LEU A 10 -46.83 7.83 -12.08
C LEU A 10 -46.99 8.61 -13.39
N ARG A 11 -45.95 8.66 -14.22
CA ARG A 11 -46.09 8.73 -15.69
C ARG A 11 -45.11 7.76 -16.33
N GLU A 12 -45.66 6.97 -17.24
CA GLU A 12 -45.05 5.89 -18.00
C GLU A 12 -45.19 6.26 -19.50
N VAL A 13 -44.10 6.08 -20.26
CA VAL A 13 -43.96 5.47 -21.62
C VAL A 13 -44.80 5.98 -22.82
N ASP A 14 -44.13 6.21 -23.96
CA ASP A 14 -44.18 5.46 -25.26
C ASP A 14 -43.58 6.34 -26.40
N ARG A 15 -42.58 5.92 -27.20
CA ARG A 15 -42.48 4.99 -28.36
C ARG A 15 -42.38 5.71 -29.72
N GLY A 16 -41.60 5.11 -30.63
CA GLY A 16 -41.65 5.29 -32.10
C GLY A 16 -40.28 5.64 -32.72
N ALA A 17 -39.48 4.67 -33.21
CA ALA A 17 -39.53 4.06 -34.57
C ALA A 17 -39.06 5.03 -35.69
N ALA A 18 -38.34 4.71 -36.75
CA ALA A 18 -37.61 3.54 -37.29
C ALA A 18 -36.83 4.06 -38.53
N GLY A 19 -35.80 3.34 -39.01
CA GLY A 19 -35.19 3.64 -40.33
C GLY A 19 -33.95 2.80 -40.66
N GLN A 20 -34.08 1.88 -41.63
CA GLN A 20 -33.10 0.88 -42.06
C GLN A 20 -32.27 1.31 -43.30
N ARG A 21 -30.94 1.06 -43.27
CA ARG A 21 -30.02 0.37 -44.25
C ARG A 21 -30.01 0.76 -45.78
N PRO A 22 -29.09 0.24 -46.65
CA PRO A 22 -27.74 -0.35 -46.53
C PRO A 22 -26.70 0.21 -47.56
N GLY A 23 -25.42 -0.25 -47.56
CA GLY A 23 -24.51 -0.01 -48.70
C GLY A 23 -23.02 -0.38 -48.54
N HIS A 24 -22.66 -1.58 -49.02
CA HIS A 24 -21.39 -2.16 -49.52
C HIS A 24 -19.98 -1.50 -49.35
N LEU A 25 -19.07 -2.34 -48.80
CA LEU A 25 -17.70 -2.73 -49.21
C LEU A 25 -16.73 -1.71 -49.88
N GLN A 26 -15.56 -1.46 -49.23
CA GLN A 26 -14.20 -1.50 -49.84
C GLN A 26 -13.08 -1.26 -48.79
N VAL A 27 -12.01 -2.05 -48.89
CA VAL A 27 -10.66 -1.92 -48.28
C VAL A 27 -9.73 -1.70 -49.48
N PRO A 28 -8.74 -0.77 -49.53
CA PRO A 28 -7.45 -0.95 -48.84
C PRO A 28 -6.60 0.31 -48.53
N VAL A 29 -5.39 0.03 -48.01
CA VAL A 29 -4.13 0.80 -48.06
C VAL A 29 -3.74 1.58 -46.79
N ARG A 30 -2.77 0.99 -46.07
CA ARG A 30 -1.85 1.67 -45.16
C ARG A 30 -1.06 2.74 -45.93
N GLN A 31 -1.15 3.99 -45.50
CA GLN A 31 -0.11 4.99 -45.75
C GLN A 31 0.57 5.33 -44.42
N HIS A 32 1.88 5.08 -44.35
CA HIS A 32 2.74 5.61 -43.30
C HIS A 32 2.81 7.13 -43.44
N ARG A 33 2.45 7.88 -42.39
CA ARG A 33 2.82 9.29 -42.23
C ARG A 33 3.89 9.42 -41.14
N PRO A 34 4.94 10.24 -41.36
CA PRO A 34 5.99 10.45 -40.38
C PRO A 34 5.48 11.27 -39.19
N CYS A 35 5.98 10.91 -38.00
CA CYS A 35 5.64 11.52 -36.72
C CYS A 35 6.25 12.93 -36.63
N SER A 36 5.42 13.97 -36.73
CA SER A 36 5.80 15.33 -36.37
C SER A 36 5.71 15.50 -34.85
N ARG A 37 6.86 15.68 -34.20
CA ARG A 37 6.94 16.07 -32.78
C ARG A 37 6.38 17.49 -32.61
N SER A 38 5.26 17.63 -31.91
CA SER A 38 4.95 18.87 -31.20
C SER A 38 4.68 18.55 -29.73
N ARG A 39 5.27 19.37 -28.86
CA ARG A 39 5.17 19.32 -27.41
C ARG A 39 3.84 19.93 -26.98
N SER A 40 3.00 19.19 -26.24
CA SER A 40 2.19 19.67 -25.10
C SER A 40 1.02 18.71 -24.79
N SER A 41 1.20 17.83 -23.80
CA SER A 41 0.13 17.37 -22.88
C SER A 41 0.71 16.27 -21.97
N TRP A 42 1.18 16.67 -20.79
CA TRP A 42 1.25 15.75 -19.67
C TRP A 42 -0.21 15.49 -19.25
N TRP A 43 -0.59 14.23 -19.06
CA TRP A 43 -1.97 13.76 -18.83
C TRP A 43 -2.82 13.50 -20.08
N ALA A 44 -2.52 12.40 -20.77
CA ALA A 44 -3.52 11.62 -21.49
C ALA A 44 -3.15 10.14 -21.42
N PRO A 45 -4.07 9.21 -21.08
CA PRO A 45 -3.77 7.79 -21.08
C PRO A 45 -3.65 7.31 -22.53
N ALA A 46 -2.42 7.05 -22.97
CA ALA A 46 -2.16 6.42 -24.25
C ALA A 46 -2.77 5.00 -24.26
N ARG A 47 -3.81 4.78 -25.07
CA ARG A 47 -4.29 3.42 -25.39
C ARG A 47 -3.27 2.73 -26.28
N CYS A 48 -2.26 2.11 -25.67
CA CYS A 48 -1.35 1.20 -26.38
C CYS A 48 -2.01 -0.17 -26.54
N ARG A 49 -2.22 -0.60 -27.79
CA ARG A 49 -2.58 -1.99 -28.12
C ARG A 49 -1.44 -2.91 -27.68
N ARG A 50 -1.77 -3.88 -26.82
CA ARG A 50 -0.87 -4.91 -26.31
C ARG A 50 -0.30 -5.78 -27.44
N PRO A 51 1.02 -5.97 -27.58
CA PRO A 51 1.55 -7.24 -28.05
C PRO A 51 1.45 -8.26 -26.92
N ALA A 52 1.13 -9.52 -27.25
CA ALA A 52 1.16 -10.62 -26.30
C ALA A 52 2.58 -10.79 -25.74
N ALA A 53 2.79 -10.35 -24.50
CA ALA A 53 4.06 -10.54 -23.82
C ALA A 53 4.14 -11.99 -23.32
N SER A 54 5.10 -12.75 -23.84
CA SER A 54 5.52 -14.02 -23.24
C SER A 54 6.24 -13.70 -21.93
N TRP A 55 5.55 -13.91 -20.81
CA TRP A 55 6.11 -13.79 -19.47
C TRP A 55 7.29 -14.75 -19.31
N ARG A 56 8.52 -14.22 -19.21
CA ARG A 56 9.65 -15.03 -18.74
C ARG A 56 9.46 -15.24 -17.24
N SER A 57 9.41 -16.50 -16.85
CA SER A 57 9.31 -16.96 -15.47
C SER A 57 10.38 -16.33 -14.60
N THR A 58 9.97 -15.69 -13.51
CA THR A 58 10.83 -15.29 -12.38
C THR A 58 11.46 -16.51 -11.69
N PRO A 59 12.61 -16.36 -11.01
CA PRO A 59 13.38 -17.49 -10.48
C PRO A 59 12.64 -18.27 -9.38
N ARG A 60 13.01 -19.55 -9.30
CA ARG A 60 12.40 -20.65 -8.54
C ARG A 60 12.44 -20.44 -7.02
N GLY A 61 11.38 -20.84 -6.31
CA GLY A 61 11.44 -20.93 -4.84
C GLY A 61 10.22 -21.46 -4.08
N CYS A 62 9.01 -21.44 -4.62
CA CYS A 62 7.85 -22.06 -3.95
C CYS A 62 6.90 -22.61 -5.01
N GLY A 63 6.20 -23.71 -4.69
CA GLY A 63 5.47 -24.61 -5.60
C GLY A 63 4.56 -23.94 -6.63
N THR A 64 4.11 -24.73 -7.62
CA THR A 64 3.24 -24.35 -8.76
C THR A 64 2.45 -23.05 -8.52
N ARG A 65 3.03 -21.90 -8.93
CA ARG A 65 2.37 -20.61 -8.80
C ARG A 65 1.15 -20.58 -9.72
N ALA A 66 0.00 -20.23 -9.18
CA ALA A 66 -1.18 -20.00 -9.98
C ALA A 66 -0.91 -18.82 -10.92
N ARG A 67 -1.19 -18.97 -12.22
CA ARG A 67 -1.13 -17.81 -13.12
C ARG A 67 -2.19 -16.80 -12.65
N ASN A 68 -1.80 -15.54 -12.42
CA ASN A 68 -2.64 -14.42 -11.97
C ASN A 68 -3.00 -14.40 -10.47
N SER A 69 -2.10 -14.81 -9.58
CA SER A 69 -2.23 -14.57 -8.13
C SER A 69 -1.54 -13.28 -7.67
N TRP A 70 -2.00 -12.72 -6.55
CA TRP A 70 -1.28 -11.69 -5.81
C TRP A 70 -0.07 -12.32 -5.12
N GLU A 71 1.09 -11.67 -5.19
CA GLU A 71 2.33 -12.21 -4.66
C GLU A 71 3.11 -11.11 -3.93
N PRO A 72 3.69 -11.40 -2.74
CA PRO A 72 4.58 -10.46 -2.08
C PRO A 72 5.89 -10.34 -2.88
N CYS A 73 6.48 -9.16 -2.86
CA CYS A 73 7.70 -8.85 -3.59
C CYS A 73 8.60 -7.95 -2.77
N THR A 74 9.90 -8.28 -2.72
CA THR A 74 10.96 -7.45 -2.16
C THR A 74 11.87 -6.96 -3.27
N ILE A 75 12.10 -5.65 -3.33
CA ILE A 75 13.05 -5.06 -4.27
C ILE A 75 14.32 -4.76 -3.50
N SER A 76 15.43 -5.38 -3.89
CA SER A 76 16.74 -5.16 -3.27
C SER A 76 17.84 -5.15 -4.33
N ASN A 77 19.01 -4.62 -3.95
CA ASN A 77 20.22 -4.70 -4.77
C ASN A 77 20.97 -6.05 -4.65
N GLY A 78 20.39 -6.99 -3.89
CA GLY A 78 20.91 -8.33 -3.66
C GLY A 78 21.20 -9.07 -4.96
N PRO A 79 22.36 -9.74 -5.11
CA PRO A 79 22.77 -10.36 -6.37
C PRO A 79 21.76 -11.39 -6.90
N SER A 80 21.03 -12.06 -6.02
CA SER A 80 20.03 -13.09 -6.36
C SER A 80 18.60 -12.55 -6.41
N ASN A 81 18.38 -11.25 -6.13
CA ASN A 81 17.04 -10.67 -6.14
C ASN A 81 16.54 -10.48 -7.60
N ALA A 82 15.36 -11.01 -7.90
CA ALA A 82 14.78 -10.97 -9.26
C ALA A 82 14.47 -9.55 -9.76
N TYR A 83 14.39 -8.59 -8.85
CA TYR A 83 14.02 -7.20 -9.07
C TYR A 83 15.21 -6.25 -8.97
N ARG A 84 16.44 -6.77 -8.84
CA ARG A 84 17.69 -6.00 -8.73
C ARG A 84 17.89 -4.96 -9.84
N GLY A 85 17.35 -5.22 -11.03
CA GLY A 85 17.46 -4.32 -12.20
C GLY A 85 16.41 -3.21 -12.26
N ILE A 86 15.48 -3.15 -11.31
CA ILE A 86 14.48 -2.08 -11.25
C ILE A 86 15.15 -0.76 -10.89
N SER A 87 14.75 0.34 -11.56
CA SER A 87 15.26 1.67 -11.24
C SER A 87 14.80 2.14 -9.86
N MET A 88 15.59 2.96 -9.17
CA MET A 88 15.18 3.48 -7.85
C MET A 88 13.85 4.26 -7.90
N VAL A 89 13.57 4.95 -9.01
CA VAL A 89 12.31 5.66 -9.22
C VAL A 89 11.14 4.69 -9.33
N ASP A 90 11.30 3.61 -10.11
CA ASP A 90 10.26 2.59 -10.23
C ASP A 90 10.03 1.84 -8.91
N ALA A 91 11.10 1.56 -8.17
CA ALA A 91 11.00 0.94 -6.85
C ALA A 91 10.23 1.84 -5.87
N ALA A 92 10.53 3.14 -5.85
CA ALA A 92 9.83 4.12 -5.03
C ALA A 92 8.35 4.24 -5.40
N LEU A 93 8.03 4.33 -6.70
CA LEU A 93 6.64 4.42 -7.16
C LEU A 93 5.85 3.12 -6.92
N ALA A 94 6.49 1.96 -7.08
CA ALA A 94 5.88 0.67 -6.80
C ALA A 94 5.56 0.51 -5.30
N THR A 95 6.51 0.84 -4.43
CA THR A 95 6.33 0.63 -2.97
C THR A 95 5.37 1.62 -2.33
N SER A 96 5.11 2.79 -2.94
CA SER A 96 4.22 3.82 -2.41
C SER A 96 2.83 3.84 -3.06
N ALA A 97 2.51 2.86 -3.91
CA ALA A 97 1.22 2.78 -4.61
C ALA A 97 0.10 2.26 -3.68
N ALA A 98 -0.20 3.02 -2.61
CA ALA A 98 -1.11 2.63 -1.55
C ALA A 98 -2.53 2.40 -2.09
N PRO A 99 -3.14 1.22 -1.82
CA PRO A 99 -4.53 0.97 -2.19
C PRO A 99 -5.43 2.08 -1.64
N THR A 100 -6.47 2.42 -2.41
CA THR A 100 -7.40 3.56 -2.16
C THR A 100 -6.82 4.96 -2.43
N TYR A 101 -5.50 5.17 -2.35
CA TYR A 101 -4.85 6.46 -2.65
C TYR A 101 -4.33 6.54 -4.08
N PHE A 102 -3.68 5.47 -4.56
CA PHE A 102 -2.98 5.46 -5.84
C PHE A 102 -3.37 4.24 -6.69
N PRO A 103 -3.33 4.35 -8.03
CA PRO A 103 -3.46 3.20 -8.92
C PRO A 103 -2.25 2.26 -8.79
N PRO A 104 -2.39 0.97 -9.09
CA PRO A 104 -1.24 0.06 -9.20
C PRO A 104 -0.21 0.58 -10.21
N TYR A 105 1.07 0.51 -9.85
CA TYR A 105 2.17 1.02 -10.67
C TYR A 105 2.76 -0.08 -11.56
N GLN A 106 2.90 0.17 -12.87
CA GLN A 106 3.47 -0.82 -13.79
C GLN A 106 5.00 -0.67 -13.88
N VAL A 107 5.74 -1.72 -13.58
CA VAL A 107 7.20 -1.75 -13.77
C VAL A 107 7.56 -2.64 -14.95
N GLY A 108 7.80 -2.03 -16.11
CA GLY A 108 8.28 -2.70 -17.32
C GLY A 108 7.53 -4.00 -17.64
N SER A 109 8.28 -5.09 -17.79
CA SER A 109 7.75 -6.45 -18.01
C SER A 109 7.45 -7.23 -16.73
N TYR A 110 7.74 -6.67 -15.54
CA TYR A 110 7.48 -7.35 -14.26
C TYR A 110 6.00 -7.36 -13.89
N GLY A 111 5.22 -6.37 -14.35
CA GLY A 111 3.78 -6.30 -14.13
C GLY A 111 3.38 -5.09 -13.29
N TYR A 112 2.23 -5.20 -12.61
CA TYR A 112 1.69 -4.17 -11.73
C TYR A 112 2.03 -4.44 -10.28
N PHE A 113 2.38 -3.39 -9.55
CA PHE A 113 2.75 -3.39 -8.15
C PHE A 113 1.79 -2.51 -7.36
N ALA A 114 1.61 -2.86 -6.10
CA ALA A 114 0.92 -2.07 -5.10
C ALA A 114 1.85 -1.91 -3.88
N ASP A 115 1.46 -1.02 -2.96
CA ASP A 115 2.24 -0.66 -1.78
C ASP A 115 2.66 -1.85 -0.91
N GLY A 116 3.91 -1.80 -0.43
CA GLY A 116 4.51 -2.84 0.41
C GLY A 116 3.85 -2.95 1.79
N GLY A 117 3.20 -1.89 2.28
CA GLY A 117 2.42 -1.86 3.51
C GLY A 117 1.26 -2.85 3.54
N THR A 118 0.86 -3.38 2.38
CA THR A 118 -0.13 -4.46 2.28
C THR A 118 0.33 -5.79 2.88
N PHE A 119 1.65 -6.01 3.03
CA PHE A 119 2.18 -7.25 3.61
C PHE A 119 3.41 -7.05 4.54
N ALA A 120 4.17 -5.97 4.37
CA ALA A 120 5.39 -5.67 5.10
C ALA A 120 5.45 -4.19 5.50
N ASN A 121 4.42 -3.71 6.20
CA ASN A 121 4.33 -2.33 6.71
C ASN A 121 5.45 -1.97 7.71
N ASN A 122 6.08 -2.99 8.30
CA ASN A 122 7.38 -2.86 8.95
C ASN A 122 8.37 -3.85 8.27
N PRO A 123 9.34 -3.35 7.50
CA PRO A 123 10.22 -4.21 6.72
C PRO A 123 11.34 -4.87 7.53
N SER A 124 11.42 -4.69 8.86
CA SER A 124 12.50 -5.23 9.70
C SER A 124 12.77 -6.72 9.45
N MET A 125 11.75 -7.57 9.56
CA MET A 125 11.90 -9.01 9.34
C MET A 125 12.32 -9.36 7.92
N THR A 126 11.69 -8.70 6.94
CA THR A 126 11.99 -8.92 5.52
C THR A 126 13.41 -8.50 5.17
N ALA A 127 13.88 -7.37 5.71
CA ALA A 127 15.24 -6.87 5.52
C ALA A 127 16.28 -7.80 6.16
N MET A 128 16.01 -8.32 7.36
CA MET A 128 16.88 -9.30 8.03
C MET A 128 17.03 -10.57 7.18
N VAL A 129 15.91 -11.14 6.72
CA VAL A 129 15.92 -12.36 5.91
C VAL A 129 16.61 -12.12 4.56
N GLU A 130 16.35 -10.97 3.91
CA GLU A 130 17.00 -10.59 2.66
C GLU A 130 18.52 -10.45 2.85
N ALA A 131 18.97 -9.80 3.93
CA ALA A 131 20.39 -9.62 4.21
C ALA A 131 21.13 -10.97 4.36
N ILE A 132 20.55 -11.92 5.09
CA ILE A 132 21.12 -13.26 5.26
C ILE A 132 21.09 -14.02 3.92
N TYR A 133 19.94 -14.03 3.24
CA TYR A 133 19.76 -14.77 2.00
C TYR A 133 20.70 -14.31 0.87
N GLN A 134 20.96 -13.02 0.79
CA GLN A 134 21.86 -12.43 -0.20
C GLN A 134 23.35 -12.56 0.19
N GLY A 135 23.66 -13.12 1.37
CA GLY A 135 25.01 -13.30 1.86
C GLY A 135 25.66 -12.03 2.40
N TYR A 136 24.87 -10.99 2.73
CA TYR A 136 25.38 -9.78 3.39
C TYR A 136 25.62 -9.98 4.89
N ALA A 137 24.98 -10.98 5.49
CA ALA A 137 25.16 -11.41 6.87
C ALA A 137 25.21 -12.95 6.92
N SER A 138 26.05 -13.53 7.77
CA SER A 138 26.15 -15.00 7.91
C SER A 138 25.01 -15.57 8.75
N GLY A 139 24.36 -14.72 9.56
CA GLY A 139 23.26 -15.07 10.44
C GLY A 139 22.76 -13.84 11.21
N THR A 140 21.84 -14.05 12.15
CA THR A 140 21.25 -12.98 12.97
C THR A 140 22.26 -12.29 13.89
N SER A 141 23.33 -12.98 14.30
CA SER A 141 24.41 -12.42 15.12
C SER A 141 25.18 -11.30 14.42
N ASP A 142 25.21 -11.32 13.08
CA ASP A 142 25.94 -10.35 12.26
C ASP A 142 25.08 -9.12 11.92
N ILE A 143 23.84 -9.07 12.42
CA ILE A 143 22.88 -8.03 12.10
C ILE A 143 22.65 -7.16 13.32
N LEU A 144 22.96 -5.87 13.15
CA LEU A 144 22.56 -4.79 14.04
C LEU A 144 21.49 -3.95 13.34
N MET A 145 20.31 -3.80 13.94
CA MET A 145 19.16 -3.19 13.28
C MET A 145 18.52 -2.07 14.11
N LEU A 146 18.56 -0.87 13.53
CA LEU A 146 17.72 0.25 13.96
C LEU A 146 16.46 0.32 13.07
N SER A 147 15.30 0.19 13.69
CA SER A 147 13.99 0.32 13.03
C SER A 147 13.35 1.66 13.42
N LEU A 148 12.92 2.45 12.44
CA LEU A 148 12.26 3.74 12.68
C LEU A 148 10.82 3.67 12.14
N GLY A 149 9.85 3.85 13.03
CA GLY A 149 8.44 3.95 12.66
C GLY A 149 8.04 5.38 12.31
N THR A 150 6.93 5.50 11.58
CA THR A 150 6.36 6.79 11.13
C THR A 150 5.37 7.38 12.14
N GLY A 151 5.37 6.88 13.36
CA GLY A 151 4.42 7.23 14.42
C GLY A 151 3.47 6.08 14.75
N VAL A 152 2.96 6.09 15.98
CA VAL A 152 1.91 5.19 16.46
C VAL A 152 0.64 6.02 16.63
N ASN A 153 -0.32 5.79 15.75
CA ASN A 153 -1.63 6.40 15.86
C ASN A 153 -2.37 5.78 17.07
N PRO A 154 -3.04 6.59 17.93
CA PRO A 154 -3.83 6.09 19.05
C PRO A 154 -5.20 5.60 18.56
N VAL A 155 -5.21 4.79 17.50
CA VAL A 155 -6.44 4.32 16.84
C VAL A 155 -6.70 2.88 17.24
N GLY A 156 -7.81 2.68 17.94
CA GLY A 156 -8.32 1.37 18.29
C GLY A 156 -9.83 1.42 18.40
N ILE A 157 -10.47 0.25 18.31
CA ILE A 157 -11.91 0.14 18.55
C ILE A 157 -12.09 -0.12 20.03
N SER A 158 -12.62 0.86 20.76
CA SER A 158 -12.90 0.68 22.19
C SER A 158 -14.01 -0.35 22.38
N PRO A 159 -14.04 -1.14 23.48
CA PRO A 159 -15.13 -2.08 23.72
C PRO A 159 -16.53 -1.41 23.72
N GLY A 160 -16.63 -0.17 24.21
CA GLY A 160 -17.88 0.60 24.21
C GLY A 160 -18.35 1.05 22.82
N SER A 161 -17.46 0.99 21.81
CA SER A 161 -17.77 1.27 20.40
C SER A 161 -18.49 0.12 19.69
N VAL A 162 -18.69 -1.02 20.37
CA VAL A 162 -19.31 -2.22 19.82
C VAL A 162 -20.54 -2.60 20.66
N PRO A 163 -21.70 -1.94 20.45
CA PRO A 163 -22.89 -2.16 21.29
C PRO A 163 -23.44 -3.58 21.21
N ASN A 164 -23.40 -4.18 20.01
CA ASN A 164 -23.74 -5.57 19.76
C ASN A 164 -22.74 -6.17 18.76
N PRO A 165 -21.80 -7.02 19.21
CA PRO A 165 -20.81 -7.64 18.34
C PRO A 165 -21.39 -8.47 17.20
N LEU A 166 -22.63 -8.96 17.32
CA LEU A 166 -23.29 -9.73 16.27
C LEU A 166 -23.68 -8.88 15.05
N ASP A 167 -23.81 -7.56 15.23
CA ASP A 167 -24.08 -6.61 14.14
C ASP A 167 -22.78 -6.21 13.42
N TRP A 168 -21.63 -6.63 13.95
CA TRP A 168 -20.31 -6.32 13.41
C TRP A 168 -19.96 -7.23 12.22
N GLY A 169 -20.41 -6.82 11.04
CA GLY A 169 -20.16 -7.53 9.79
C GLY A 169 -19.33 -6.74 8.79
N VAL A 170 -19.55 -7.06 7.51
CA VAL A 170 -18.97 -6.36 6.34
C VAL A 170 -19.13 -4.84 6.44
N THR A 171 -20.26 -4.37 6.98
CA THR A 171 -20.62 -2.96 7.15
C THR A 171 -19.78 -2.20 8.18
N HIS A 172 -18.99 -2.88 9.00
CA HIS A 172 -18.05 -2.25 9.92
C HIS A 172 -16.60 -2.58 9.54
N TRP A 173 -16.31 -3.83 9.19
CA TRP A 173 -14.96 -4.26 8.79
C TRP A 173 -14.47 -3.58 7.51
N LEU A 174 -15.33 -3.49 6.49
CA LEU A 174 -14.96 -3.05 5.15
C LEU A 174 -15.56 -1.68 4.79
N TRP A 175 -16.12 -0.95 5.76
CA TRP A 175 -16.74 0.33 5.50
C TRP A 175 -15.67 1.38 5.15
N PRO A 176 -15.78 2.05 3.99
CA PRO A 176 -14.74 2.97 3.52
C PRO A 176 -14.77 4.33 4.21
N PHE A 177 -15.76 4.61 5.05
CA PHE A 177 -15.91 5.87 5.78
C PHE A 177 -15.87 5.62 7.29
N GLY A 178 -15.62 6.66 8.09
CA GLY A 178 -15.77 6.56 9.54
C GLY A 178 -17.24 6.37 9.92
N ASN A 179 -17.51 5.60 10.98
CA ASN A 179 -18.85 5.50 11.56
C ASN A 179 -18.78 5.63 13.09
N GLY A 180 -19.08 6.83 13.59
CA GLY A 180 -18.95 7.16 15.00
C GLY A 180 -17.51 6.99 15.47
N THR A 181 -17.28 5.99 16.32
CA THR A 181 -15.97 5.67 16.91
C THR A 181 -15.19 4.61 16.13
N VAL A 182 -15.75 4.05 15.06
CA VAL A 182 -15.08 3.09 14.19
C VAL A 182 -14.33 3.85 13.09
N PRO A 183 -13.00 3.67 12.96
CA PRO A 183 -12.23 4.33 11.91
C PRO A 183 -12.63 3.81 10.52
N ALA A 184 -12.43 4.64 9.50
CA ALA A 184 -12.59 4.22 8.11
C ALA A 184 -11.68 3.02 7.81
N THR A 185 -12.14 2.10 6.96
CA THR A 185 -11.39 0.91 6.53
C THR A 185 -10.76 0.15 7.71
N ALA A 186 -11.54 -0.08 8.77
CA ALA A 186 -11.06 -0.65 10.03
C ALA A 186 -10.26 -1.95 9.86
N LEU A 187 -10.66 -2.84 8.94
CA LEU A 187 -9.91 -4.05 8.65
C LEU A 187 -8.52 -3.76 8.06
N LEU A 188 -8.42 -2.81 7.14
CA LEU A 188 -7.13 -2.46 6.51
C LEU A 188 -6.17 -1.90 7.56
N ASN A 189 -6.61 -0.92 8.36
CA ASN A 189 -5.80 -0.34 9.43
C ASN A 189 -5.36 -1.41 10.44
N LEU A 190 -6.30 -2.26 10.89
CA LEU A 190 -5.99 -3.38 11.78
C LEU A 190 -4.90 -4.28 11.19
N THR A 191 -5.01 -4.67 9.92
CA THR A 191 -4.03 -5.55 9.29
C THR A 191 -2.66 -4.89 9.13
N MET A 192 -2.61 -3.61 8.76
CA MET A 192 -1.35 -2.87 8.61
C MET A 192 -0.65 -2.64 9.95
N ASP A 193 -1.40 -2.32 11.01
CA ASP A 193 -0.86 -2.13 12.36
C ASP A 193 -0.41 -3.47 12.97
N ALA A 194 -1.26 -4.51 12.87
CA ALA A 194 -0.95 -5.83 13.42
C ALA A 194 0.27 -6.46 12.74
N THR A 195 0.39 -6.33 11.42
CA THR A 195 1.57 -6.85 10.68
C THR A 195 2.83 -6.05 10.99
N ALA A 196 2.73 -4.72 11.15
CA ALA A 196 3.87 -3.89 11.54
C ALA A 196 4.39 -4.23 12.94
N GLU A 197 3.48 -4.40 13.90
CA GLU A 197 3.79 -4.75 15.28
C GLU A 197 4.33 -6.18 15.40
N LEU A 198 3.72 -7.15 14.71
CA LEU A 198 4.21 -8.53 14.69
C LEU A 198 5.64 -8.60 14.14
N ALA A 199 5.94 -7.88 13.06
CA ALA A 199 7.30 -7.83 12.51
C ALA A 199 8.30 -7.18 13.48
N ALA A 200 7.88 -6.19 14.27
CA ALA A 200 8.74 -5.59 15.29
C ALA A 200 9.05 -6.59 16.42
N ILE A 201 8.02 -7.30 16.91
CA ILE A 201 8.16 -8.34 17.94
C ILE A 201 9.09 -9.46 17.45
N GLN A 202 8.86 -9.97 16.25
CA GLN A 202 9.68 -11.04 15.68
C GLN A 202 11.13 -10.60 15.47
N ALA A 203 11.36 -9.40 14.94
CA ALA A 203 12.72 -8.88 14.76
C ALA A 203 13.43 -8.74 16.12
N GLY A 204 12.75 -8.23 17.14
CA GLY A 204 13.27 -8.16 18.50
C GLY A 204 13.56 -9.53 19.12
N GLN A 205 12.71 -10.53 18.91
CA GLN A 205 12.94 -11.91 19.37
C GLN A 205 14.14 -12.56 18.68
N MET A 206 14.34 -12.29 17.39
CA MET A 206 15.40 -12.91 16.59
C MET A 206 16.78 -12.25 16.78
N LEU A 207 16.82 -10.93 16.97
CA LEU A 207 18.05 -10.15 17.10
C LEU A 207 18.39 -9.81 18.55
N GLY A 208 17.45 -9.94 19.49
CA GLY A 208 17.66 -9.65 20.90
C GLY A 208 18.18 -8.23 21.13
N GLY A 209 19.31 -8.12 21.83
CA GLY A 209 19.99 -6.85 22.09
C GLY A 209 20.47 -6.10 20.84
N ASN A 210 20.51 -6.76 19.68
CA ASN A 210 20.92 -6.15 18.41
C ASN A 210 19.76 -5.49 17.64
N TYR A 211 18.57 -5.37 18.23
CA TYR A 211 17.44 -4.66 17.64
C TYR A 211 16.96 -3.53 18.53
N MET A 212 16.78 -2.36 17.92
CA MET A 212 16.17 -1.20 18.57
C MET A 212 15.15 -0.55 17.66
N ARG A 213 14.00 -0.16 18.22
CA ARG A 213 12.95 0.54 17.48
C ARG A 213 12.62 1.88 18.12
N GLY A 214 12.72 2.94 17.33
CA GLY A 214 12.15 4.25 17.67
C GLY A 214 10.82 4.44 16.95
N ASN A 215 9.76 4.76 17.68
CA ASN A 215 8.46 5.07 17.08
C ASN A 215 7.73 6.10 17.94
N VAL A 216 7.27 7.18 17.32
CA VAL A 216 6.70 8.34 18.04
C VAL A 216 5.25 8.05 18.43
N PRO A 217 4.88 8.03 19.73
CA PRO A 217 3.47 7.97 20.11
C PRO A 217 2.78 9.29 19.73
N LEU A 218 1.75 9.23 18.89
CA LEU A 218 1.02 10.40 18.44
C LEU A 218 -0.15 10.69 19.39
N ALA A 219 -0.38 11.97 19.69
CA ALA A 219 -1.45 12.40 20.59
C ALA A 219 -2.86 12.22 19.99
N GLN A 220 -2.95 12.19 18.66
CA GLN A 220 -4.19 12.10 17.90
C GLN A 220 -3.95 11.34 16.59
N PRO A 221 -5.00 10.79 15.96
CA PRO A 221 -4.86 10.14 14.67
C PRO A 221 -4.52 11.12 13.55
N PHE A 222 -3.55 10.75 12.72
CA PHE A 222 -3.26 11.44 11.46
C PHE A 222 -3.54 10.51 10.28
N GLY A 223 -4.23 11.03 9.27
CA GLY A 223 -4.48 10.32 8.01
C GLY A 223 -3.21 10.21 7.17
N LEU A 224 -3.13 9.17 6.33
CA LEU A 224 -1.96 8.95 5.46
C LEU A 224 -1.73 10.10 4.47
N ASP A 225 -2.81 10.74 4.01
CA ASP A 225 -2.81 11.88 3.09
C ASP A 225 -2.92 13.25 3.78
N ASP A 226 -2.79 13.31 5.10
CA ASP A 226 -2.95 14.55 5.88
C ASP A 226 -1.68 15.44 5.84
N TYR A 227 -1.39 15.95 4.65
CA TYR A 227 -0.24 16.83 4.43
C TYR A 227 -0.38 18.21 5.08
N ARG A 228 -1.59 18.58 5.55
CA ARG A 228 -1.84 19.91 6.15
C ARG A 228 -1.31 19.99 7.58
N ASN A 229 -1.26 18.86 8.28
CA ASN A 229 -0.82 18.79 9.67
C ASN A 229 0.64 18.31 9.84
N VAL A 230 1.46 18.38 8.79
CA VAL A 230 2.90 18.02 8.87
C VAL A 230 3.62 18.80 9.97
N GLY A 231 3.25 20.06 10.22
CA GLY A 231 3.82 20.87 11.31
C GLY A 231 3.58 20.27 12.70
N GLU A 232 2.44 19.62 12.92
CA GLU A 232 2.13 18.93 14.17
C GLU A 232 2.97 17.65 14.32
N LEU A 233 3.13 16.87 13.24
CA LEU A 233 3.99 15.68 13.23
C LEU A 233 5.45 16.02 13.52
N VAL A 234 5.96 17.12 12.94
CA VAL A 234 7.30 17.63 13.23
C VAL A 234 7.40 18.03 14.70
N SER A 235 6.41 18.75 15.22
CA SER A 235 6.41 19.21 16.62
C SER A 235 6.37 18.03 17.60
N ALA A 236 5.51 17.04 17.36
CA ALA A 236 5.43 15.82 18.15
C ALA A 236 6.76 15.03 18.13
N THR A 237 7.39 14.94 16.97
CA THR A 237 8.70 14.26 16.84
C THR A 237 9.80 15.02 17.58
N GLN A 238 9.83 16.36 17.49
CA GLN A 238 10.80 17.18 18.22
C GLN A 238 10.62 17.07 19.74
N ASP A 239 9.39 17.03 20.21
CA ASP A 239 9.07 16.81 21.62
C ASP A 239 9.53 15.41 22.06
N TYR A 240 9.20 14.38 21.30
CA TYR A 240 9.67 13.01 21.54
C TYR A 240 11.19 12.92 21.63
N ILE A 241 11.92 13.56 20.73
CA ILE A 241 13.39 13.57 20.73
C ILE A 241 13.96 14.26 21.98
N LYS A 242 13.35 15.36 22.43
CA LYS A 242 13.86 16.16 23.56
C LYS A 242 13.49 15.56 24.91
N ASN A 243 12.27 15.03 25.03
CA ASN A 243 11.63 14.79 26.31
C ASN A 243 11.30 13.31 26.57
N SER A 244 11.33 12.42 25.56
CA SER A 244 11.00 11.01 25.76
C SER A 244 12.19 10.19 26.29
N SER A 245 11.95 9.47 27.37
CA SER A 245 12.87 8.43 27.85
C SER A 245 13.02 7.26 26.87
N GLU A 246 12.04 7.03 25.99
CA GLU A 246 12.08 5.98 24.97
C GLU A 246 13.09 6.35 23.87
N TRP A 247 13.08 7.62 23.41
CA TRP A 247 14.08 8.10 22.47
C TRP A 247 15.49 8.12 23.09
N ALA A 248 15.60 8.47 24.37
CA ALA A 248 16.88 8.39 25.08
C ALA A 248 17.46 6.96 25.03
N LYS A 249 16.64 5.92 25.25
CA LYS A 249 17.07 4.52 25.10
C LYS A 249 17.53 4.19 23.69
N VAL A 250 16.82 4.69 22.66
CA VAL A 250 17.22 4.48 21.26
C VAL A 250 18.58 5.11 20.99
N ARG A 251 18.78 6.37 21.39
CA ARG A 251 20.05 7.08 21.23
C ARG A 251 21.19 6.36 21.95
N ASP A 252 21.01 6.05 23.23
CA ASP A 252 22.04 5.41 24.05
C ASP A 252 22.41 4.02 23.49
N TRP A 253 21.43 3.29 22.94
CA TRP A 253 21.66 2.04 22.24
C TRP A 253 22.47 2.22 20.95
N VAL A 254 22.17 3.24 20.13
CA VAL A 254 22.95 3.54 18.91
C VAL A 254 24.38 3.92 19.28
N GLU A 255 24.57 4.77 20.30
CA GLU A 255 25.90 5.17 20.79
C GLU A 255 26.73 4.01 21.34
N THR A 256 26.07 2.98 21.86
CA THR A 256 26.73 1.78 22.40
C THR A 256 27.10 0.79 21.30
N ASN A 257 26.23 0.58 20.31
CA ASN A 257 26.36 -0.52 19.35
C ASN A 257 26.93 -0.10 17.99
N TRP A 258 26.92 1.18 17.61
CA TRP A 258 27.24 1.67 16.26
C TRP A 258 28.56 2.47 16.16
N LYS A 259 29.55 2.14 16.99
CA LYS A 259 30.88 2.77 17.01
C LYS A 259 31.89 2.10 16.09
#